data_AF-A0A3D3CQC3-F1
#
_entry.id   AF-A0A3D3CQC3-F1
#
_cell.length_a   1.000
_cell.length_b   1.000
_cell.length_c   1.000
_cell.angle_alpha   90.00
_cell.angle_beta   90.00
_cell.angle_gamma   90.00
#
_symmetry.space_group_name_H-M   'P 1'
#
loop_
_entity.id
_entity.type
_entity.pdbx_description
1 polymer ?
#
loop_
_entity_poly.entity_id
_entity_poly.type
_entity_poly.pdbx_seq_one_letter_code
_entity_poly.pdbx_strand_id
1 'polypeptide(L)' 'MTFPLDAAQMERVLLNLMTNAIHAVRDSGKGDRITVKAGRDDNRLIIEVSDNGPGIPRDVVNRIFEPFFTT' A
#
# COMPACT_ATOMS: atom_id res chain seq x y z
N MET A 1 -8.70 -10.71 18.10
CA MET A 1 -7.89 -11.86 17.65
C MET A 1 -6.52 -11.34 17.25
N THR A 2 -5.44 -12.01 17.62
CA THR A 2 -4.06 -11.55 17.38
C THR A 2 -3.32 -12.57 16.53
N PHE A 3 -2.44 -12.10 15.65
CA PHE A 3 -1.54 -12.93 14.85
C PHE A 3 -0.09 -12.63 15.28
N PRO A 4 0.77 -13.65 15.43
CA PRO A 4 2.18 -13.41 15.69
C PRO A 4 2.85 -12.77 14.48
N LEU A 5 3.45 -11.60 14.68
CA LEU A 5 4.20 -10.83 13.69
C LEU A 5 5.20 -9.92 14.40
N ASP A 6 6.18 -9.41 13.65
CA ASP A 6 7.04 -8.33 14.11
C ASP A 6 6.32 -6.99 13.91
N ALA A 7 5.93 -6.36 15.03
CA ALA A 7 5.14 -5.14 15.01
C ALA A 7 5.89 -3.97 14.34
N ALA A 8 7.20 -3.86 14.55
CA ALA A 8 8.00 -2.77 13.98
C ALA A 8 8.17 -2.92 12.46
N GLN A 9 8.35 -4.16 11.98
CA GLN A 9 8.39 -4.43 10.54
C GLN A 9 7.03 -4.19 9.89
N MET A 10 5.94 -4.62 10.54
CA MET A 10 4.59 -4.41 10.02
C MET A 10 4.22 -2.92 9.99
N GLU A 11 4.57 -2.16 11.03
CA GLU A 11 4.42 -0.70 11.05
C GLU A 11 5.12 -0.06 9.86
N ARG A 12 6.37 -0.46 9.57
CA ARG A 12 7.14 0.06 8.44
C ARG A 12 6.50 -0.25 7.09
N VAL A 13 5.97 -1.47 6.91
CA VAL A 13 5.24 -1.85 5.70
C VAL A 13 4.00 -0.98 5.52
N LEU A 14 3.19 -0.83 6.58
CA LEU A 14 1.98 -0.02 6.52
C LEU A 14 2.28 1.46 6.25
N LEU A 15 3.31 2.03 6.90
CA LEU A 15 3.73 3.41 6.65
C LEU A 15 4.17 3.63 5.20
N ASN A 16 4.92 2.69 4.62
CA ASN A 16 5.33 2.79 3.22
C ASN A 16 4.13 2.76 2.27
N LEU A 17 3.21 1.82 2.46
CA LEU A 17 2.01 1.70 1.62
C LEU A 17 1.10 2.93 1.75
N MET A 18 0.86 3.40 2.98
CA MET A 18 0.04 4.58 3.26
C MET A 18 0.67 5.85 2.67
N THR A 19 1.99 6.02 2.79
CA THR A 19 2.69 7.19 2.21
C THR A 19 2.56 7.21 0.70
N ASN A 20 2.75 6.05 0.04
CA ASN A 20 2.60 5.93 -1.41
C ASN A 20 1.16 6.26 -1.85
N ALA A 21 0.16 5.73 -1.13
CA ALA A 21 -1.25 6.01 -1.40
C ALA A 21 -1.59 7.51 -1.25
N ILE A 22 -1.08 8.16 -0.19
CA ILE A 22 -1.28 9.60 0.06
C ILE A 22 -0.68 10.44 -1.07
N HIS A 23 0.54 10.12 -1.52
CA HIS A 23 1.17 10.84 -2.64
C HIS A 23 0.34 10.68 -3.93
N ALA A 24 -0.06 9.43 -4.26
CA ALA A 24 -0.84 9.14 -5.46
C ALA A 24 -2.17 9.91 -5.52
N VAL A 25 -2.91 9.99 -4.41
CA VAL A 25 -4.20 10.71 -4.37
C VAL A 25 -4.00 12.23 -4.43
N ARG A 26 -2.99 12.78 -3.72
CA ARG A 26 -2.71 14.23 -3.70
C ARG A 26 -2.29 14.76 -5.07
N ASP A 27 -1.38 14.07 -5.75
CA ASP A 27 -0.77 14.57 -6.98
C ASP A 27 -1.72 14.47 -8.19
N SER A 28 -2.69 13.56 -8.15
CA SER A 28 -3.63 13.38 -9.25
C SER A 28 -4.81 14.36 -9.23
N GLY A 29 -5.19 14.88 -8.06
CA GLY A 29 -6.43 15.65 -7.87
C GLY A 29 -7.71 14.89 -8.23
N LYS A 30 -7.63 13.57 -8.47
CA LYS A 30 -8.70 12.71 -8.99
C LYS A 30 -9.26 11.72 -7.97
N GLY A 31 -8.69 11.68 -6.78
CA GLY A 31 -9.14 10.84 -5.67
C GLY A 31 -8.70 11.42 -4.33
N ASP A 32 -9.43 11.07 -3.27
CA ASP A 32 -9.15 11.44 -1.87
C ASP A 32 -9.36 10.25 -0.92
N ARG A 33 -9.60 9.05 -1.48
CA ARG A 33 -10.03 7.88 -0.73
C ARG A 33 -8.95 6.83 -0.69
N ILE A 34 -8.51 6.55 0.52
CA ILE A 34 -7.68 5.38 0.86
C ILE A 34 -8.53 4.46 1.72
N THR A 35 -8.60 3.19 1.34
CA THR A 35 -9.33 2.13 2.03
C THR A 35 -8.35 1.10 2.55
N VAL A 36 -8.45 0.80 3.85
CA VAL A 36 -7.71 -0.29 4.48
C VAL A 36 -8.69 -1.35 4.92
N LYS A 37 -8.46 -2.59 4.48
CA LYS A 37 -9.22 -3.76 4.95
C LYS A 37 -8.27 -4.78 5.53
N ALA A 38 -8.70 -5.41 6.61
CA ALA A 38 -8.03 -6.57 7.16
C ALA A 38 -9.00 -7.75 7.13
N GLY A 39 -8.52 -8.88 6.64
CA GLY A 39 -9.28 -10.11 6.53
C GLY A 39 -8.41 -11.31 6.87
N ARG A 40 -9.04 -12.47 6.92
CA ARG A 40 -8.35 -13.74 7.12
C ARG A 40 -8.71 -14.67 5.98
N ASP A 41 -7.70 -15.34 5.46
CA ASP A 41 -7.84 -16.43 4.50
C ASP A 41 -7.05 -17.63 5.02
N ASP A 42 -7.76 -18.67 5.45
CA ASP A 42 -7.22 -19.83 6.16
C ASP A 42 -6.25 -19.47 7.31
N ASN A 43 -4.94 -19.65 7.10
CA ASN A 43 -3.89 -19.38 8.09
C ASN A 43 -3.12 -18.08 7.80
N ARG A 44 -3.68 -17.21 6.95
CA ARG A 44 -3.04 -15.96 6.56
C ARG A 44 -3.88 -14.77 7.02
N LEU A 45 -3.18 -13.77 7.54
CA LEU A 45 -3.71 -12.42 7.68
C LEU A 45 -3.54 -11.72 6.33
N ILE A 46 -4.62 -11.18 5.79
CA ILE A 46 -4.60 -10.37 4.57
C ILE A 46 -4.89 -8.92 4.97
N ILE A 47 -3.99 -8.01 4.59
CA ILE A 47 -4.22 -6.57 4.71
C ILE A 47 -4.22 -6.00 3.28
N GLU A 48 -5.33 -5.37 2.90
CA GLU A 48 -5.49 -4.69 1.63
C GLU A 48 -5.44 -3.18 1.88
N VAL A 49 -4.54 -2.49 1.18
CA VAL A 49 -4.47 -1.03 1.12
C VAL A 49 -4.78 -0.63 -0.31
N SER A 50 -5.86 0.11 -0.53
CA SER A 50 -6.31 0.54 -1.86
C SER A 50 -6.58 2.04 -1.87
N ASP A 51 -6.05 2.73 -2.86
CA ASP A 51 -6.37 4.12 -3.16
C ASP A 51 -7.16 4.24 -4.47
N ASN A 52 -7.78 5.41 -4.68
CA ASN A 52 -8.40 5.80 -5.93
C ASN A 52 -7.61 6.88 -6.69
N GLY A 53 -6.28 6.86 -6.56
CA GLY A 53 -5.37 7.69 -7.33
C GLY A 53 -5.30 7.26 -8.81
N PRO A 54 -4.32 7.76 -9.57
CA PRO A 54 -4.22 7.56 -11.01
C PRO A 54 -3.77 6.14 -11.40
N GLY A 55 -3.40 5.32 -10.41
CA GLY A 55 -2.77 4.02 -10.61
C GLY A 55 -1.30 4.14 -11.03
N ILE A 56 -0.67 3.00 -11.26
CA ILE A 56 0.74 2.89 -11.65
C ILE A 56 0.84 2.83 -13.18
N PRO A 57 1.64 3.69 -13.83
CA PRO A 57 1.87 3.61 -15.27
C PRO A 57 2.45 2.24 -15.69
N ARG A 58 2.01 1.72 -16.84
CA ARG A 58 2.36 0.36 -17.30
C ARG A 58 3.86 0.17 -17.57
N ASP A 59 4.54 1.24 -17.96
CA ASP A 59 5.97 1.29 -18.25
C ASP A 59 6.84 1.18 -16.98
N VAL A 60 6.29 1.52 -15.81
CA VAL A 60 7.02 1.48 -14.53
C VAL A 60 6.55 0.38 -13.58
N VAL A 61 5.46 -0.33 -13.88
CA VAL A 61 4.86 -1.35 -12.97
C VAL A 61 5.84 -2.44 -12.55
N ASN A 62 6.77 -2.84 -13.42
CA ASN A 62 7.76 -3.87 -13.09
C ASN A 62 8.93 -3.34 -12.24
N ARG A 63 9.09 -2.02 -12.18
CA ARG A 63 10.20 -1.33 -11.52
C ARG A 63 9.86 -0.82 -10.13
N ILE A 64 8.57 -0.80 -9.75
CA ILE A 64 8.13 -0.30 -8.43
C ILE A 64 8.70 -1.09 -7.24
N PHE A 65 9.23 -2.30 -7.48
CA PHE A 65 9.90 -3.12 -6.48
C PHE A 65 11.43 -2.98 -6.50
N GLU A 66 11.99 -2.22 -7.45
CA GLU A 66 13.42 -1.89 -7.45
C GLU A 66 13.74 -0.99 -6.26
N PRO A 67 14.82 -1.27 -5.50
CA PRO A 67 15.26 -0.39 -4.43
C PRO A 67 15.45 1.04 -4.93
N PHE A 68 14.97 2.01 -4.15
CA PHE A 68 15.08 3.46 -4.42
C PHE A 68 14.30 3.98 -5.65
N PHE A 69 13.47 3.15 -6.28
CA PHE A 69 12.59 3.61 -7.34
C PHE A 69 11.43 4.44 -6.77
N THR A 70 11.29 5.68 -7.24
CA THR A 70 10.16 6.57 -6.96
C THR A 70 9.78 7.31 -8.24
N THR A 71 8.49 7.57 -8.42
CA THR A 71 7.94 8.42 -9.49
C THR A 71 7.71 9.83 -8.99
#